data_AF-A0A8T3Y1X3-F1
#
_entry.id   AF-A0A8T3Y1X3-F1
#
_cell.length_a   1.000
_cell.length_b   1.000
_cell.length_c   1.000
_cell.angle_alpha   90.00
_cell.angle_beta   90.00
_cell.angle_gamma   90.00
#
_symmetry.space_group_name_H-M   'P 1'
#
loop_
_entity.id
_entity.type
_entity.pdbx_description
1 polymer ?
#
loop_
_entity_poly.entity_id
_entity_poly.type
_entity_poly.pdbx_seq_one_letter_code
_entity_poly.pdbx_strand_id
1 'polypeptide(L)'
;MNLQKRLAGRMMNCSPRRIKLSTISSDEVKGAITRGMIRGLVKKGLITKERVKGHSRGHARFLRRQKLKGRRRGLGSRRGTKNARTPHKDSWMRGIRAQRELISSLKKRNILSQENYLDIYAKSKGGFFRSKRHIYIYAKERGLIK
;
A
#
# COMPACT_ATOMS: atom_id res chain seq x y z
N MET A 1 -19.00 -2.36 38.32
CA MET A 1 -17.61 -1.82 38.22
C MET A 1 -17.36 -1.07 36.89
N ASN A 2 -18.26 -0.17 36.48
CA ASN A 2 -18.07 0.57 35.22
C ASN A 2 -17.10 1.75 35.40
N LEU A 3 -17.07 2.35 36.60
CA LEU A 3 -16.14 3.43 36.94
C LEU A 3 -14.68 2.96 36.84
N GLN A 4 -14.35 1.83 37.45
CA GLN A 4 -13.00 1.26 37.47
C GLN A 4 -12.51 0.95 36.06
N LYS A 5 -13.35 0.30 35.23
CA LYS A 5 -13.03 0.06 33.81
C LYS A 5 -12.88 1.36 33.02
N ARG A 6 -13.68 2.39 33.30
CA ARG A 6 -13.57 3.70 32.64
C ARG A 6 -12.27 4.42 33.01
N LEU A 7 -11.93 4.46 34.30
CA LEU A 7 -10.71 5.11 34.80
C LEU A 7 -9.45 4.37 34.32
N ALA A 8 -9.43 3.04 34.45
CA ALA A 8 -8.36 2.22 33.93
C ALA A 8 -8.22 2.35 32.39
N GLY A 9 -9.34 2.52 31.67
CA GLY A 9 -9.35 2.63 30.20
C GLY A 9 -8.74 3.94 29.73
N ARG A 10 -9.10 5.03 30.40
CA ARG A 10 -8.49 6.34 30.18
C ARG A 10 -7.00 6.34 30.52
N MET A 11 -6.58 5.64 31.58
CA MET A 11 -5.16 5.54 31.94
C MET A 11 -4.34 4.68 30.98
N MET A 12 -4.88 3.55 30.53
CA MET A 12 -4.19 2.60 29.64
C MET A 12 -4.43 2.86 28.15
N ASN A 13 -5.02 4.00 27.80
CA ASN A 13 -5.41 4.39 26.44
C ASN A 13 -6.12 3.24 25.69
N CYS A 14 -7.20 2.73 26.29
CA CYS A 14 -7.99 1.65 25.69
C CYS A 14 -9.48 1.77 26.06
N SER A 15 -10.32 1.11 25.25
CA SER A 15 -11.75 1.01 25.55
C SER A 15 -11.97 0.28 26.88
N PRO A 16 -12.94 0.71 27.71
CA PRO A 16 -13.33 -0.01 28.93
C PRO A 16 -13.67 -1.49 28.69
N ARG A 17 -14.11 -1.85 27.47
CA ARG A 17 -14.40 -3.24 27.07
C ARG A 17 -13.14 -4.11 27.03
N ARG A 18 -11.96 -3.53 26.80
CA ARG A 18 -10.68 -4.24 26.73
C ARG A 18 -10.01 -4.43 28.10
N ILE A 19 -10.67 -4.05 29.17
CA ILE A 19 -10.11 -4.13 30.51
C ILE A 19 -10.70 -5.33 31.22
N LYS A 20 -9.81 -6.25 31.60
CA LYS A 20 -10.14 -7.40 32.42
C LYS A 20 -9.82 -7.07 33.87
N LEU A 21 -10.81 -7.32 34.72
CA LEU A 21 -10.68 -7.23 36.16
C LEU A 21 -10.55 -8.66 36.69
N SER A 22 -9.69 -8.88 37.66
CA SER A 22 -9.60 -10.17 38.35
C SER A 22 -10.91 -10.49 39.09
N THR A 23 -11.35 -11.74 39.00
CA THR A 23 -12.56 -12.22 39.70
C THR A 23 -12.26 -12.58 41.16
N ILE A 24 -11.01 -12.98 41.46
CA ILE A 24 -10.58 -13.46 42.78
C ILE A 24 -10.52 -12.31 43.80
N SER A 25 -10.04 -11.13 43.39
CA SER A 25 -9.89 -9.96 44.26
C SER A 25 -10.92 -8.87 43.91
N SER A 26 -12.16 -9.26 43.64
CA SER A 26 -13.18 -8.32 43.17
C SER A 26 -13.47 -7.21 44.18
N ASP A 27 -13.35 -7.47 45.47
CA ASP A 27 -13.68 -6.49 46.51
C ASP A 27 -12.59 -5.43 46.67
N GLU A 28 -11.30 -5.80 46.52
CA GLU A 28 -10.18 -4.84 46.44
C GLU A 28 -10.34 -3.91 45.22
N VAL A 29 -10.80 -4.46 44.09
CA VAL A 29 -11.06 -3.67 42.87
C VAL A 29 -12.28 -2.75 43.05
N LYS A 30 -13.33 -3.17 43.75
CA LYS A 30 -14.51 -2.33 44.06
C LYS A 30 -14.12 -1.12 44.90
N GLY A 31 -13.28 -1.31 45.92
CA GLY A 31 -12.82 -0.25 46.83
C GLY A 31 -11.92 0.81 46.20
N ALA A 32 -11.36 0.55 45.01
CA ALA A 32 -10.53 1.53 44.31
C ALA A 32 -11.36 2.59 43.58
N ILE A 33 -11.40 3.81 44.16
CA ILE A 33 -12.12 4.97 43.61
C ILE A 33 -11.16 5.92 42.87
N THR A 34 -9.95 6.13 43.41
CA THR A 34 -8.98 7.11 42.89
C THR A 34 -8.08 6.51 41.81
N ARG A 35 -7.62 7.35 40.85
CA ARG A 35 -6.67 6.95 39.79
C ARG A 35 -5.35 6.37 40.34
N GLY A 36 -4.86 6.86 41.48
CA GLY A 36 -3.66 6.35 42.14
C GLY A 36 -3.80 4.89 42.57
N MET A 37 -4.95 4.52 43.15
CA MET A 37 -5.24 3.13 43.55
C MET A 37 -5.33 2.22 42.33
N ILE A 38 -5.98 2.68 41.25
CA ILE A 38 -6.06 1.92 39.98
C ILE A 38 -4.67 1.69 39.38
N ARG A 39 -3.73 2.65 39.48
CA ARG A 39 -2.32 2.41 39.07
C ARG A 39 -1.69 1.31 39.90
N GLY A 40 -1.92 1.30 41.22
CA GLY A 40 -1.46 0.23 42.11
C GLY A 40 -2.01 -1.13 41.70
N LEU A 41 -3.31 -1.24 41.43
CA LEU A 41 -3.96 -2.48 41.00
C LEU A 41 -3.51 -2.96 39.61
N VAL A 42 -3.22 -2.04 38.69
CA VAL A 42 -2.61 -2.38 37.39
C VAL A 42 -1.20 -2.92 37.58
N LYS A 43 -0.40 -2.30 38.47
CA LYS A 43 0.97 -2.76 38.79
C LYS A 43 0.96 -4.13 39.46
N LYS A 44 -0.01 -4.41 40.32
CA LYS A 44 -0.25 -5.73 40.95
C LYS A 44 -0.80 -6.79 39.96
N GLY A 45 -1.23 -6.40 38.76
CA GLY A 45 -1.81 -7.31 37.76
C GLY A 45 -3.28 -7.67 37.97
N LEU A 46 -3.96 -7.03 38.92
CA LEU A 46 -5.39 -7.26 39.20
C LEU A 46 -6.31 -6.61 38.15
N ILE A 47 -5.79 -5.60 37.44
CA ILE A 47 -6.42 -4.96 36.28
C ILE A 47 -5.50 -5.11 35.08
N THR A 48 -5.96 -5.79 34.03
CA THR A 48 -5.16 -6.06 32.83
C THR A 48 -5.82 -5.56 31.56
N LYS A 49 -4.99 -5.21 30.57
CA LYS A 49 -5.41 -4.79 29.23
C LYS A 49 -5.37 -5.99 28.30
N GLU A 50 -6.53 -6.36 27.76
CA GLU A 50 -6.63 -7.39 26.74
C GLU A 50 -6.03 -6.89 25.41
N ARG A 51 -5.28 -7.76 24.72
CA ARG A 51 -4.71 -7.47 23.40
C ARG A 51 -5.82 -7.20 22.38
N VAL A 52 -5.56 -6.36 21.39
CA VAL A 52 -6.53 -6.13 20.29
C VAL A 52 -6.65 -7.43 19.50
N LYS A 53 -7.89 -7.89 19.27
CA LYS A 53 -8.15 -8.95 18.30
C LYS A 53 -7.87 -8.40 16.90
N GLY A 54 -6.76 -8.81 16.31
CA GLY A 54 -6.40 -8.46 14.94
C GLY A 54 -7.03 -9.43 13.93
N HIS A 55 -7.32 -8.93 12.72
CA HIS A 55 -7.74 -9.80 11.61
C HIS A 55 -6.53 -10.35 10.86
N SER A 56 -6.50 -11.66 10.66
CA SER A 56 -5.44 -12.30 9.87
C SER A 56 -5.50 -11.86 8.41
N ARG A 57 -4.34 -11.58 7.82
CA ARG A 57 -4.18 -11.31 6.37
C ARG A 57 -3.57 -12.50 5.62
N GLY A 58 -3.49 -13.68 6.24
CA GLY A 58 -2.87 -14.87 5.66
C GLY A 58 -3.44 -15.25 4.29
N HIS A 59 -4.76 -15.43 4.22
CA HIS A 59 -5.45 -15.77 2.98
C HIS A 59 -5.32 -14.66 1.92
N ALA A 60 -5.48 -13.40 2.30
CA ALA A 60 -5.32 -12.26 1.39
C ALA A 60 -3.91 -12.20 0.76
N ARG A 61 -2.85 -12.50 1.54
CA ARG A 61 -1.47 -12.59 1.04
C ARG A 61 -1.27 -13.76 0.07
N PHE A 62 -1.84 -14.93 0.40
CA PHE A 62 -1.83 -16.09 -0.50
C PHE A 62 -2.48 -15.76 -1.85
N LEU A 63 -3.67 -15.16 -1.84
CA LEU A 63 -4.37 -14.75 -3.06
C LEU A 63 -3.56 -13.73 -3.87
N ARG A 64 -2.93 -12.75 -3.22
CA ARG A 64 -2.07 -11.77 -3.88
C ARG A 64 -0.90 -12.46 -4.59
N ARG A 65 -0.27 -13.45 -3.96
CA ARG A 65 0.83 -14.24 -4.56
C ARG A 65 0.37 -15.00 -5.80
N GLN A 66 -0.81 -15.63 -5.77
CA GLN A 66 -1.37 -16.32 -6.94
C GLN A 66 -1.68 -15.32 -8.08
N LYS A 67 -2.24 -14.14 -7.76
CA LYS A 67 -2.52 -13.09 -8.74
C LYS A 67 -1.26 -12.49 -9.38
N LEU A 68 -0.15 -12.38 -8.64
CA LEU A 68 1.14 -11.95 -9.16
C LEU A 68 1.72 -12.95 -10.16
N LYS A 69 1.52 -14.25 -9.93
CA LYS A 69 1.87 -15.32 -10.89
C LYS A 69 0.96 -15.37 -12.14
N GLY A 70 0.01 -14.45 -12.28
CA GLY A 70 -0.96 -14.43 -13.39
C GLY A 70 -2.20 -15.30 -13.19
N ARG A 71 -2.28 -16.11 -12.12
CA ARG A 71 -3.43 -16.99 -11.82
C ARG A 71 -4.61 -16.19 -11.24
N ARG A 72 -5.82 -16.76 -11.28
CA ARG A 72 -7.06 -16.12 -10.76
C ARG A 72 -7.38 -14.76 -11.40
N ARG A 73 -7.10 -14.63 -12.71
CA ARG A 73 -7.34 -13.42 -13.53
C ARG A 73 -8.19 -13.70 -14.79
N GLY A 74 -8.83 -14.88 -14.89
CA GLY A 74 -9.69 -15.26 -16.02
C GLY A 74 -10.99 -14.45 -16.10
N LEU A 75 -11.72 -14.52 -17.21
CA LEU A 75 -12.90 -13.68 -17.49
C LEU A 75 -13.97 -13.79 -16.40
N GLY A 76 -14.30 -15.00 -15.94
CA GLY A 76 -15.31 -15.20 -14.88
C GLY A 76 -14.96 -14.61 -13.51
N SER A 77 -13.68 -14.33 -13.24
CA SER A 77 -13.25 -13.63 -12.01
C SER A 77 -13.19 -12.11 -12.18
N ARG A 78 -13.35 -11.58 -13.40
CA ARG A 78 -13.28 -10.15 -13.67
C ARG A 78 -14.67 -9.54 -13.48
N ARG A 79 -14.71 -8.45 -12.74
CA ARG A 79 -15.88 -7.57 -12.62
C ARG A 79 -15.50 -6.18 -13.12
N GLY A 80 -16.48 -5.45 -13.65
CA GLY A 80 -16.30 -4.12 -14.25
C GLY A 80 -15.73 -4.15 -15.67
N THR A 81 -15.90 -3.03 -16.39
CA THR A 81 -15.44 -2.87 -17.77
C THR A 81 -13.91 -2.78 -17.88
N LYS A 82 -13.37 -2.98 -19.09
CA LYS A 82 -11.92 -2.87 -19.36
C LYS A 82 -11.36 -1.50 -18.98
N ASN A 83 -12.09 -0.43 -19.31
CA ASN A 83 -11.69 0.94 -18.99
C ASN A 83 -11.72 1.23 -17.48
N ALA A 84 -12.69 0.69 -16.74
CA ALA A 84 -12.72 0.85 -15.28
C ALA A 84 -11.55 0.16 -14.58
N ARG A 85 -11.14 -1.02 -15.07
CA ARG A 85 -10.01 -1.78 -14.52
C ARG A 85 -8.64 -1.22 -14.90
N THR A 86 -8.54 -0.67 -16.10
CA THR A 86 -7.33 -0.09 -16.68
C THR A 86 -7.72 1.10 -17.54
N PRO A 87 -7.75 2.32 -16.97
CA PRO A 87 -8.17 3.51 -17.69
C PRO A 87 -7.27 3.77 -18.91
N HIS A 88 -7.90 4.12 -20.04
CA HIS A 88 -7.17 4.38 -21.29
C HIS A 88 -6.15 5.52 -21.14
N LYS A 89 -6.55 6.62 -20.50
CA LYS A 89 -5.69 7.79 -20.24
C LYS A 89 -4.47 7.42 -19.39
N ASP A 90 -4.66 6.66 -18.31
CA ASP A 90 -3.57 6.24 -17.44
C ASP A 90 -2.61 5.26 -18.12
N SER A 91 -3.13 4.39 -18.98
CA SER A 91 -2.31 3.50 -19.80
C SER A 91 -1.47 4.28 -20.79
N TRP A 92 -2.07 5.25 -21.49
CA TRP A 92 -1.38 6.13 -22.43
C TRP A 92 -0.31 6.97 -21.73
N MET A 93 -0.65 7.60 -20.59
CA MET A 93 0.28 8.40 -19.79
C MET A 93 1.47 7.57 -19.31
N ARG A 94 1.26 6.35 -18.83
CA ARG A 94 2.35 5.44 -18.43
C ARG A 94 3.24 5.08 -19.62
N GLY A 95 2.66 4.81 -20.79
CA GLY A 95 3.40 4.52 -22.02
C GLY A 95 4.28 5.70 -22.46
N ILE A 96 3.68 6.87 -22.68
CA ILE A 96 4.39 8.05 -23.21
C ILE A 96 5.45 8.57 -22.24
N ARG A 97 5.19 8.58 -20.93
CA ARG A 97 6.19 9.00 -19.92
C ARG A 97 7.40 8.07 -19.93
N ALA A 98 7.15 6.76 -19.99
CA ALA A 98 8.21 5.76 -20.02
C ALA A 98 9.06 5.85 -21.31
N GLN A 99 8.45 6.21 -22.45
CA GLN A 99 9.16 6.49 -23.70
C GLN A 99 10.00 7.77 -23.61
N ARG A 100 9.43 8.87 -23.11
CA ARG A 100 10.13 10.16 -22.98
C ARG A 100 11.27 10.12 -21.99
N GLU A 101 11.10 9.40 -20.88
CA GLU A 101 12.16 9.16 -19.89
C GLU A 101 13.35 8.44 -20.56
N LEU A 102 13.09 7.43 -21.38
CA LEU A 102 14.12 6.73 -22.13
C LEU A 102 14.87 7.69 -23.08
N ILE A 103 14.13 8.44 -23.89
CA ILE A 103 14.71 9.37 -24.88
C ILE A 103 15.53 10.46 -24.17
N SER A 104 15.03 10.98 -23.04
CA SER A 104 15.76 11.92 -22.19
C SER A 104 17.05 11.30 -21.62
N SER A 105 16.99 10.04 -21.17
CA SER A 105 18.18 9.32 -20.68
C SER A 105 19.24 9.13 -21.78
N LEU A 106 18.84 8.76 -23.00
CA LEU A 106 19.75 8.60 -24.14
C LEU A 106 20.43 9.92 -24.51
N LYS A 107 19.68 11.02 -24.49
CA LYS A 107 20.23 12.36 -24.70
C LYS A 107 21.22 12.77 -23.59
N LYS A 108 20.87 12.53 -22.32
CA LYS A 108 21.78 12.83 -21.18
C LYS A 108 23.11 12.08 -21.27
N ARG A 109 23.12 10.90 -21.89
CA ARG A 109 24.33 10.09 -22.12
C ARG A 109 25.07 10.49 -23.41
N ASN A 110 24.62 11.53 -24.13
CA ASN A 110 25.14 11.95 -25.43
C ASN A 110 25.14 10.84 -26.51
N ILE A 111 24.29 9.82 -26.35
CA ILE A 111 24.12 8.74 -27.34
C ILE A 111 23.31 9.24 -28.54
N LEU A 112 22.42 10.20 -28.29
CA LEU A 112 21.50 10.77 -29.27
C LEU A 112 21.82 12.25 -29.48
N SER A 113 21.89 12.69 -30.74
CA SER A 113 22.00 14.11 -31.07
C SER A 113 20.73 14.89 -30.69
N GLN A 114 20.85 16.22 -30.58
CA GLN A 114 19.73 17.09 -30.26
C GLN A 114 18.60 17.02 -31.30
N GLU A 115 18.95 16.96 -32.59
CA GLU A 115 17.99 16.86 -33.69
C GLU A 115 17.22 15.53 -33.64
N ASN A 116 17.95 14.43 -33.47
CA ASN A 116 17.37 13.09 -33.38
C ASN A 116 16.48 12.96 -32.13
N TYR A 117 16.85 13.62 -31.02
CA TYR A 117 16.01 13.70 -29.82
C TYR A 117 14.65 14.35 -30.12
N LEU A 118 14.63 15.48 -30.81
CA LEU A 118 13.39 16.21 -31.11
C LEU A 118 12.48 15.40 -32.04
N ASP A 119 13.05 14.78 -33.09
CA ASP A 119 12.30 13.92 -34.03
C ASP A 119 11.63 12.74 -33.32
N ILE A 120 12.41 11.98 -32.54
CA ILE A 120 11.90 10.81 -31.81
C ILE A 120 10.88 11.24 -30.74
N TYR A 121 11.08 12.39 -30.08
CA TYR A 121 10.14 12.91 -29.10
C TYR A 121 8.79 13.29 -29.73
N ALA A 122 8.81 13.96 -30.89
CA ALA A 122 7.61 14.30 -31.65
C ALA A 122 6.86 13.05 -32.13
N LYS A 123 7.58 12.07 -32.69
CA LYS A 123 7.03 10.76 -33.10
C LYS A 123 6.41 10.00 -31.92
N SER A 124 7.03 10.08 -30.74
CA SER A 124 6.47 9.49 -29.51
C SER A 124 5.14 10.15 -29.13
N LYS A 125 5.04 11.49 -29.21
CA LYS A 125 3.78 12.21 -28.96
C LYS A 125 2.66 11.73 -29.90
N GLY A 126 2.99 11.45 -31.16
CA GLY A 126 2.05 10.93 -32.16
C GLY A 126 1.68 9.45 -32.01
N GLY A 127 2.26 8.72 -31.05
CA GLY A 127 1.95 7.31 -30.84
C GLY A 127 2.59 6.34 -31.84
N PHE A 128 3.61 6.79 -32.58
CA PHE A 128 4.36 5.95 -33.53
C PHE A 128 5.02 4.74 -32.83
N PHE A 129 5.52 4.95 -31.60
CA PHE A 129 6.18 3.90 -30.84
C PHE A 129 5.22 3.12 -29.93
N ARG A 130 5.35 1.79 -29.95
CA ARG A 130 4.52 0.86 -29.15
C ARG A 130 5.12 0.57 -27.77
N SER A 131 6.45 0.67 -27.65
CA SER A 131 7.19 0.34 -26.42
C SER A 131 8.55 1.03 -26.40
N LYS A 132 9.23 1.02 -25.25
CA LYS A 132 10.63 1.44 -25.12
C LYS A 132 11.55 0.69 -26.10
N ARG A 133 11.32 -0.60 -26.30
CA ARG A 133 12.09 -1.44 -27.21
C ARG A 133 11.91 -1.03 -28.67
N HIS A 134 10.70 -0.62 -29.06
CA HIS A 134 10.45 -0.14 -30.42
C HIS A 134 11.31 1.11 -30.73
N ILE A 135 11.46 2.03 -29.76
CA ILE A 135 12.35 3.19 -29.91
C ILE A 135 13.80 2.75 -30.13
N TYR A 136 14.29 1.80 -29.34
CA TYR A 136 15.65 1.27 -29.49
C TYR A 136 15.90 0.64 -30.87
N ILE A 137 14.96 -0.19 -31.34
CA ILE A 137 15.05 -0.83 -32.66
C ILE A 137 15.11 0.23 -33.76
N TYR A 138 14.15 1.17 -33.74
CA TYR A 138 14.08 2.27 -34.71
C TYR A 138 15.37 3.11 -34.73
N ALA A 139 15.89 3.45 -33.55
CA ALA A 139 17.08 4.27 -33.44
C ALA A 139 18.35 3.52 -33.88
N LYS A 140 18.41 2.20 -33.69
CA LYS A 140 19.49 1.34 -34.18
C LYS A 140 19.45 1.18 -35.70
N GLU A 141 18.28 0.88 -36.26
CA GLU A 141 18.09 0.71 -37.71
C GLU A 141 18.45 1.96 -38.52
N ARG A 142 18.17 3.14 -37.95
CA ARG A 142 18.51 4.44 -38.57
C ARG A 142 19.91 4.94 -38.22
N GLY A 143 20.72 4.18 -37.48
CA GLY A 143 22.06 4.60 -37.07
C GLY A 143 22.09 5.87 -36.21
N LEU A 144 20.99 6.17 -35.49
CA LEU A 144 20.85 7.39 -34.67
C LEU A 144 21.53 7.25 -33.30
N ILE A 145 21.88 6.01 -32.94
CA ILE A 145 22.63 5.62 -31.75
C ILE A 145 24.03 5.24 -32.25
N LYS A 146 25.06 5.93 -31.74
CA LYS A 146 26.46 5.51 -31.92
C LYS A 146 26.74 4.19 -31.21
#